data_AF-A0Y8B4-F1
#
_entry.id   AF-A0Y8B4-F1
#
_cell.length_a   1.000
_cell.length_b   1.000
_cell.length_c   1.000
_cell.angle_alpha   90.00
_cell.angle_beta   90.00
_cell.angle_gamma   90.00
#
_symmetry.space_group_name_H-M   'P 1'
#
loop_
_entity.id
_entity.type
_entity.pdbx_description
1 polymer ?
#
loop_
_entity_poly.entity_id
_entity_poly.type
_entity_poly.pdbx_seq_one_letter_code
_entity_poly.pdbx_strand_id
1 'polypeptide(L)'
;MKTQPIIAQACFLAVVLLLTGCGDSSVEAAAPGDIVVTELMPESGVGESQWLELHNSTETAINLQGCEIRNTQEQAFTITDRLIIETQQYAVIATKDPTAGFISQPNLFELPPAGGISLTCNDNLIDKMTYQIGASTIAAAARSWQLVPGSNNAQENDNEKNWCYTILVKDYMVEERRFATPGKANPLCESVMPYVSYNDQASVLIKGIDWDATLKVAEAEFARELSTSELPIWAIRDQIITPEVAAKIAVLYFDNIDMLYGTKTFLVLDWNHAVWHLSWAISNLYRNGDSAVKKELQLAYEDAVTRPETLERRNYIAIDHIRNDVVVMGDIHTAAHTRMKQLIVAPGNPDYLQSFEDYQNNARSLFTLKTVHVVYKLKTFFEALF
;
A
#
# COMPACT_ATOMS: atom_id res chain seq x y z
N MET A 1 -68.61 31.61 30.67
CA MET A 1 -68.52 30.14 30.47
C MET A 1 -67.06 29.73 30.55
N LYS A 2 -66.77 28.83 31.49
CA LYS A 2 -65.66 27.86 31.53
C LYS A 2 -64.21 28.36 31.36
N THR A 3 -63.56 28.43 32.52
CA THR A 3 -62.17 28.03 32.79
C THR A 3 -61.73 26.78 32.02
N GLN A 4 -60.50 26.79 31.48
CA GLN A 4 -59.71 25.59 31.23
C GLN A 4 -58.22 25.86 31.58
N PRO A 5 -57.50 24.88 32.15
CA PRO A 5 -56.29 25.14 32.92
C PRO A 5 -55.00 24.90 32.13
N ILE A 6 -53.95 25.60 32.55
CA ILE A 6 -52.56 25.40 32.18
C ILE A 6 -52.10 24.08 32.82
N ILE A 7 -51.80 23.07 32.01
CA ILE A 7 -51.11 21.86 32.46
C ILE A 7 -49.62 22.06 32.19
N ALA A 8 -48.88 22.31 33.27
CA ALA A 8 -47.42 22.21 33.27
C ALA A 8 -47.02 20.74 33.17
N GLN A 9 -46.42 20.35 32.05
CA GLN A 9 -45.82 19.03 31.89
C GLN A 9 -44.37 19.10 32.39
N ALA A 10 -44.15 18.56 33.58
CA ALA A 10 -42.82 18.37 34.15
C ALA A 10 -42.02 17.39 33.29
N CYS A 11 -40.92 17.88 32.70
CA CYS A 11 -39.95 17.05 32.02
C CYS A 11 -39.09 16.36 33.09
N PHE A 12 -39.38 15.09 33.40
CA PHE A 12 -38.53 14.26 34.24
C PHE A 12 -37.24 13.96 33.48
N LEU A 13 -36.18 14.72 33.77
CA LEU A 13 -34.83 14.41 33.32
C LEU A 13 -34.35 13.19 34.13
N ALA A 14 -34.45 11.99 33.56
CA ALA A 14 -33.80 10.81 34.10
C ALA A 14 -32.29 10.94 33.81
N VAL A 15 -31.55 11.50 34.76
CA VAL A 15 -30.08 11.43 34.76
C VAL A 15 -29.72 9.99 35.09
N VAL A 16 -29.47 9.18 34.06
CA VAL A 16 -28.78 7.90 34.22
C VAL A 16 -27.33 8.26 34.53
N LEU A 17 -26.95 8.22 35.82
CA LEU A 17 -25.55 8.12 36.21
C LEU A 17 -25.05 6.77 35.69
N LEU A 18 -24.41 6.78 34.52
CA LEU A 18 -23.45 5.74 34.18
C LEU A 18 -22.28 5.91 35.13
N LEU A 19 -22.32 5.17 36.24
CA LEU A 19 -21.14 4.82 37.00
C LEU A 19 -20.27 3.98 36.06
N THR A 20 -19.46 4.63 35.23
CA THR A 20 -18.28 3.99 34.67
C THR A 20 -17.38 3.72 35.86
N GLY A 21 -17.55 2.56 36.48
CA GLY A 21 -16.53 2.01 37.34
C GLY A 21 -15.26 1.94 36.49
N CYS A 22 -14.20 2.60 36.92
CA CYS A 22 -12.86 2.17 36.58
C CYS A 22 -12.75 0.74 37.11
N GLY A 23 -13.10 -0.26 36.29
CA GLY A 23 -12.65 -1.61 36.51
C GLY A 23 -11.14 -1.56 36.41
N ASP A 24 -10.43 -1.98 37.46
CA ASP A 24 -9.02 -2.35 37.32
C ASP A 24 -8.95 -3.34 36.16
N SER A 25 -8.32 -2.95 35.05
CA SER A 25 -8.02 -3.87 33.96
C SER A 25 -7.17 -5.00 34.56
N SER A 26 -7.75 -6.21 34.67
CA SER A 26 -7.01 -7.36 35.16
C SER A 26 -5.88 -7.67 34.18
N VAL A 27 -4.66 -7.80 34.70
CA VAL A 27 -3.50 -8.26 33.94
C VAL A 27 -3.44 -9.78 34.02
N GLU A 28 -3.55 -10.45 32.88
CA GLU A 28 -3.60 -11.89 32.75
C GLU A 28 -2.24 -12.46 32.27
N ALA A 29 -2.07 -13.77 32.43
CA ALA A 29 -0.96 -14.49 31.81
C ALA A 29 -1.38 -14.93 30.40
N ALA A 30 -0.43 -14.96 29.46
CA ALA A 30 -0.71 -15.36 28.09
C ALA A 30 -1.20 -16.82 28.00
N ALA A 31 -2.26 -17.04 27.24
CA ALA A 31 -2.77 -18.33 26.81
C ALA A 31 -2.57 -18.53 25.29
N PRO A 32 -2.65 -19.78 24.78
CA PRO A 32 -2.52 -20.05 23.35
C PRO A 32 -3.45 -19.20 22.49
N GLY A 33 -2.86 -18.46 21.54
CA GLY A 33 -3.56 -17.58 20.62
C GLY A 33 -3.74 -16.13 21.07
N ASP A 34 -3.43 -15.80 22.33
CA ASP A 34 -3.64 -14.45 22.85
C ASP A 34 -2.71 -13.42 22.22
N ILE A 35 -1.42 -13.78 22.11
CA ILE A 35 -0.38 -12.94 21.53
C ILE A 35 -0.05 -13.46 20.14
N VAL A 36 0.06 -12.55 19.18
CA VAL A 36 0.23 -12.88 17.76
C VAL A 36 1.42 -12.11 17.20
N VAL A 37 2.29 -12.80 16.47
CA VAL A 37 3.33 -12.13 15.68
C VAL A 37 2.69 -11.40 14.48
N THR A 38 2.94 -10.09 14.35
CA THR A 38 2.25 -9.24 13.35
C THR A 38 3.18 -8.47 12.42
N GLU A 39 4.44 -8.27 12.80
CA GLU A 39 5.45 -7.63 11.96
C GLU A 39 6.84 -8.19 12.26
N LEU A 40 7.63 -8.39 11.20
CA LEU A 40 9.04 -8.76 11.26
C LEU A 40 9.84 -7.77 10.43
N MET A 41 10.86 -7.16 11.03
CA MET A 41 11.84 -6.40 10.28
C MET A 41 13.18 -7.14 10.27
N PRO A 42 13.60 -7.69 9.11
CA PRO A 42 14.88 -8.35 9.01
C PRO A 42 16.04 -7.34 9.09
N GLU A 43 17.22 -7.82 9.48
CA GLU A 43 18.46 -7.07 9.34
C GLU A 43 18.80 -6.92 7.83
N SER A 44 19.03 -5.69 7.35
CA SER A 44 19.47 -5.45 5.96
C SER A 44 20.92 -4.96 5.84
N GLY A 45 21.63 -4.88 6.96
CA GLY A 45 23.03 -4.47 7.02
C GLY A 45 23.52 -4.32 8.46
N VAL A 46 24.84 -4.30 8.61
CA VAL A 46 25.49 -4.21 9.93
C VAL A 46 25.05 -2.93 10.64
N GLY A 47 24.43 -3.10 11.81
CA GLY A 47 24.04 -2.00 12.69
C GLY A 47 22.66 -1.43 12.43
N GLU A 48 21.84 -2.02 11.56
CA GLU A 48 20.42 -1.66 11.40
C GLU A 48 19.53 -2.37 12.44
N SER A 49 18.38 -1.80 12.81
CA SER A 49 17.52 -2.41 13.85
C SER A 49 16.75 -3.56 13.25
N GLN A 50 16.90 -4.77 13.74
CA GLN A 50 15.91 -5.83 13.48
C GLN A 50 14.91 -5.87 14.63
N TRP A 51 13.66 -6.20 14.33
CA TRP A 51 12.64 -6.34 15.35
C TRP A 51 11.56 -7.35 14.99
N LEU A 52 10.86 -7.76 16.03
CA LEU A 52 9.67 -8.58 16.05
C LEU A 52 8.57 -7.77 16.74
N GLU A 53 7.38 -7.74 16.15
CA GLU A 53 6.20 -7.15 16.78
C GLU A 53 5.21 -8.22 17.23
N LEU A 54 4.74 -8.04 18.46
CA LEU A 54 3.73 -8.85 19.10
C LEU A 54 2.47 -8.01 19.30
N HIS A 55 1.31 -8.57 18.98
CA HIS A 55 0.00 -7.97 19.19
C HIS A 55 -0.78 -8.76 20.23
N ASN A 56 -1.37 -8.06 21.21
CA ASN A 56 -2.35 -8.65 22.12
C ASN A 56 -3.74 -8.63 21.49
N SER A 57 -4.23 -9.79 21.07
CA SER A 57 -5.54 -9.94 20.41
C SER A 57 -6.73 -9.98 21.37
N THR A 58 -6.52 -9.95 22.69
CA THR A 58 -7.57 -10.11 23.70
C THR A 58 -8.16 -8.78 24.19
N GLU A 59 -9.22 -8.86 25.00
CA GLU A 59 -9.87 -7.73 25.67
C GLU A 59 -9.24 -7.38 27.03
N THR A 60 -8.17 -8.08 27.43
CA THR A 60 -7.48 -7.93 28.73
C THR A 60 -6.01 -7.56 28.51
N ALA A 61 -5.37 -6.96 29.52
CA ALA A 61 -3.93 -6.71 29.46
C ALA A 61 -3.17 -8.00 29.72
N ILE A 62 -2.10 -8.28 28.98
CA ILE A 62 -1.34 -9.52 29.11
C ILE A 62 0.10 -9.24 29.53
N ASN A 63 0.57 -9.93 30.56
CA ASN A 63 1.95 -9.88 31.01
C ASN A 63 2.80 -10.99 30.37
N LEU A 64 3.86 -10.61 29.67
CA LEU A 64 4.81 -11.51 29.01
C LEU A 64 6.11 -11.72 29.79
N GLN A 65 6.17 -11.24 31.04
CA GLN A 65 7.32 -11.53 31.90
C GLN A 65 7.51 -13.04 32.06
N GLY A 66 8.73 -13.52 31.77
CA GLY A 66 9.12 -14.92 31.83
C GLY A 66 8.84 -15.71 30.56
N CYS A 67 8.20 -15.12 29.55
CA CYS A 67 8.01 -15.76 28.26
C CYS A 67 9.34 -15.86 27.50
N GLU A 68 9.50 -16.94 26.75
CA GLU A 68 10.64 -17.21 25.89
C GLU A 68 10.22 -17.11 24.42
N ILE A 69 11.03 -16.40 23.63
CA ILE A 69 10.92 -16.38 22.18
C ILE A 69 12.09 -17.17 21.61
N ARG A 70 11.79 -18.08 20.70
CA ARG A 70 12.74 -19.03 20.10
C ARG A 70 12.60 -19.05 18.59
N ASN A 71 13.71 -19.24 17.89
CA ASN A 71 13.73 -19.47 16.45
C ASN A 71 13.95 -20.94 16.07
N THR A 72 13.82 -21.25 14.79
CA THR A 72 14.05 -22.59 14.24
C THR A 72 15.50 -23.09 14.30
N GLN A 73 16.45 -22.24 14.71
CA GLN A 73 17.85 -22.60 14.95
C GLN A 73 18.15 -22.86 16.44
N GLU A 74 17.10 -22.98 17.26
CA GLU A 74 17.18 -23.19 18.72
C GLU A 74 17.83 -22.03 19.50
N GLN A 75 17.99 -20.86 18.88
CA GLN A 75 18.35 -19.64 19.58
C GLN A 75 17.11 -19.11 20.28
N ALA A 76 17.28 -18.64 21.52
CA ALA A 76 16.17 -18.16 22.34
C ALA A 76 16.58 -16.96 23.18
N PHE A 77 15.61 -16.11 23.51
CA PHE A 77 15.72 -15.07 24.52
C PHE A 77 14.49 -15.06 25.42
N THR A 78 14.69 -14.69 26.68
CA THR A 78 13.62 -14.60 27.69
C THR A 78 13.32 -13.15 28.00
N ILE A 79 12.03 -12.82 28.08
CA ILE A 79 11.55 -11.50 28.50
C ILE A 79 11.65 -11.44 30.03
N THR A 80 12.73 -10.88 30.57
CA THR A 80 12.98 -10.88 32.03
C THR A 80 12.21 -9.78 32.76
N ASP A 81 12.08 -8.62 32.12
CA ASP A 81 11.40 -7.47 32.67
C ASP A 81 9.88 -7.60 32.56
N ARG A 82 9.16 -6.84 33.39
CA ARG A 82 7.71 -6.76 33.32
C ARG A 82 7.30 -6.12 32.00
N LEU A 83 6.77 -6.92 31.08
CA LEU A 83 6.23 -6.48 29.80
C LEU A 83 4.73 -6.71 29.79
N ILE A 84 3.95 -5.63 29.91
CA ILE A 84 2.50 -5.69 29.75
C ILE A 84 2.13 -5.14 28.37
N ILE A 85 1.40 -5.94 27.60
CA ILE A 85 0.74 -5.50 26.39
C ILE A 85 -0.73 -5.25 26.74
N GLU A 86 -1.14 -3.98 26.72
CA GLU A 86 -2.54 -3.62 26.93
C GLU A 86 -3.45 -4.23 25.85
N THR A 87 -4.75 -4.29 26.11
CA THR A 87 -5.72 -4.84 25.15
C THR A 87 -5.60 -4.19 23.78
N GLN A 88 -5.55 -5.01 22.72
CA GLN A 88 -5.41 -4.56 21.32
C GLN A 88 -4.17 -3.70 21.05
N GLN A 89 -3.17 -3.70 21.94
CA GLN A 89 -1.92 -2.98 21.77
C GLN A 89 -0.80 -3.91 21.28
N TYR A 90 0.31 -3.27 20.92
CA TYR A 90 1.48 -3.90 20.34
C TYR A 90 2.70 -3.75 21.26
N ALA A 91 3.61 -4.70 21.20
CA ALA A 91 4.95 -4.60 21.76
C ALA A 91 5.98 -4.89 20.68
N VAL A 92 6.97 -4.03 20.57
CA VAL A 92 8.04 -4.16 19.58
C VAL A 92 9.34 -4.51 20.30
N ILE A 93 9.91 -5.67 19.97
CA ILE A 93 11.15 -6.17 20.56
C ILE A 93 12.25 -6.08 19.51
N ALA A 94 13.32 -5.33 19.79
CA ALA A 94 14.31 -4.98 18.79
C ALA A 94 15.76 -5.10 19.30
N THR A 95 16.72 -5.31 18.39
CA THR A 95 18.15 -5.36 18.77
C THR A 95 18.70 -4.03 19.29
N LYS A 96 18.17 -2.93 18.77
CA LYS A 96 18.44 -1.57 19.25
C LYS A 96 17.13 -0.80 19.26
N ASP A 97 17.04 0.27 20.02
CA ASP A 97 15.88 1.16 20.05
C ASP A 97 16.02 2.25 18.96
N PRO A 98 15.36 2.12 17.80
CA PRO A 98 15.36 3.18 16.79
C PRO A 98 14.41 4.34 17.14
N THR A 99 13.38 4.08 17.95
CA THR A 99 12.29 5.02 18.23
C THR A 99 11.61 4.71 19.57
N ALA A 100 11.22 5.76 20.30
CA ALA A 100 10.55 5.62 21.60
C ALA A 100 9.37 4.63 21.57
N GLY A 101 9.36 3.69 22.52
CA GLY A 101 8.33 2.64 22.65
C GLY A 101 8.82 1.24 22.30
N PHE A 102 10.04 1.11 21.78
CA PHE A 102 10.68 -0.18 21.52
C PHE A 102 11.28 -0.77 22.79
N ILE A 103 11.23 -2.09 22.89
CA ILE A 103 11.87 -2.86 23.95
C ILE A 103 13.24 -3.30 23.42
N SER A 104 14.29 -2.63 23.90
CA SER A 104 15.66 -2.92 23.48
C SER A 104 16.14 -4.25 24.07
N GLN A 105 16.39 -5.22 23.19
CA GLN A 105 16.95 -6.54 23.48
C GLN A 105 18.19 -6.75 22.61
N PRO A 106 19.38 -6.28 23.04
CA PRO A 106 20.61 -6.39 22.24
C PRO A 106 21.05 -7.83 21.97
N ASN A 107 20.53 -8.79 22.75
CA ASN A 107 20.78 -10.23 22.56
C ASN A 107 19.67 -10.93 21.76
N LEU A 108 18.77 -10.18 21.11
CA LEU A 108 17.81 -10.74 20.17
C LEU A 108 18.58 -11.42 19.03
N PHE A 109 18.20 -12.67 18.73
CA PHE A 109 18.80 -13.43 17.63
C PHE A 109 18.45 -12.81 16.26
N GLU A 110 19.26 -13.13 15.25
CA GLU A 110 19.01 -12.71 13.87
C GLU A 110 17.72 -13.30 13.30
N LEU A 111 16.97 -12.46 12.56
CA LEU A 111 15.81 -12.88 11.77
C LEU A 111 16.24 -13.14 10.31
N PRO A 112 16.63 -14.38 9.96
CA PRO A 112 17.01 -14.71 8.58
C PRO A 112 15.81 -14.54 7.64
N PRO A 113 16.01 -14.39 6.32
CA PRO A 113 14.90 -14.26 5.35
C PRO A 113 13.89 -15.42 5.34
N ALA A 114 14.23 -16.58 5.89
CA ALA A 114 13.30 -17.66 6.11
C ALA A 114 13.58 -18.37 7.45
N GLY A 115 12.53 -18.75 8.16
CA GLY A 115 12.66 -19.38 9.47
C GLY A 115 11.32 -19.54 10.17
N GLY A 116 11.36 -19.50 11.50
CA GLY A 116 10.16 -19.50 12.33
C GLY A 116 10.42 -18.88 13.68
N ILE A 117 9.34 -18.42 14.31
CA ILE A 117 9.30 -17.83 15.64
C ILE A 117 8.29 -18.62 16.46
N SER A 118 8.64 -18.96 17.69
CA SER A 118 7.70 -19.46 18.68
C SER A 118 7.79 -18.65 19.96
N LEU A 119 6.64 -18.33 20.54
CA LEU A 119 6.49 -17.70 21.85
C LEU A 119 5.94 -18.73 22.83
N THR A 120 6.65 -18.96 23.94
CA THR A 120 6.26 -19.90 25.00
C THR A 120 6.23 -19.17 26.33
N CYS A 121 5.15 -19.33 27.12
CA CYS A 121 5.01 -18.75 28.44
C CYS A 121 4.60 -19.84 29.44
N ASN A 122 5.32 -19.99 30.55
CA ASN A 122 5.06 -21.04 31.56
C ASN A 122 4.90 -22.45 30.93
N ASP A 123 5.81 -22.81 30.03
CA ASP A 123 5.82 -24.07 29.26
C ASP A 123 4.63 -24.26 28.28
N ASN A 124 3.74 -23.28 28.13
CA ASN A 124 2.66 -23.30 27.14
C ASN A 124 3.07 -22.56 25.87
N LEU A 125 2.89 -23.22 24.72
CA LEU A 125 3.04 -22.57 23.43
C LEU A 125 1.92 -21.55 23.21
N ILE A 126 2.29 -20.28 23.11
CA ILE A 126 1.34 -19.18 22.92
C ILE A 126 1.07 -18.96 21.44
N ASP A 127 2.14 -18.88 20.66
CA ASP A 127 2.10 -18.66 19.23
C ASP A 127 3.31 -19.30 18.55
N LYS A 128 3.14 -19.71 17.30
CA LYS A 128 4.23 -20.25 16.48
C LYS A 128 3.91 -20.07 15.01
N MET A 129 4.76 -19.28 14.34
CA MET A 129 4.66 -19.04 12.91
C MET A 129 5.96 -19.42 12.19
N THR A 130 5.83 -19.80 10.92
CA THR A 130 6.96 -19.94 9.99
C THR A 130 6.85 -18.90 8.90
N TYR A 131 8.00 -18.43 8.40
CA TYR A 131 8.04 -17.37 7.42
C TYR A 131 9.05 -17.64 6.32
N GLN A 132 8.72 -17.11 5.15
CA GLN A 132 9.60 -17.01 4.01
C GLN A 132 9.41 -15.62 3.41
N ILE A 133 10.26 -14.69 3.82
CA ILE A 133 10.36 -13.37 3.21
C ILE A 133 10.80 -13.60 1.77
N GLY A 134 10.07 -13.02 0.82
CA GLY A 134 10.31 -13.19 -0.62
C GLY A 134 11.72 -12.75 -1.04
N ALA A 135 12.03 -12.86 -2.34
CA ALA A 135 13.36 -12.55 -2.86
C ALA A 135 13.90 -11.21 -2.33
N SER A 136 15.14 -11.22 -1.82
CA SER A 136 15.83 -10.04 -1.33
C SER A 136 16.14 -9.09 -2.49
N THR A 137 15.17 -8.25 -2.81
CA THR A 137 15.40 -7.02 -3.57
C THR A 137 15.81 -5.92 -2.61
N ILE A 138 16.45 -4.88 -3.13
CA ILE A 138 16.77 -3.68 -2.33
C ILE A 138 15.49 -3.13 -1.66
N ALA A 139 14.37 -3.16 -2.37
CA ALA A 139 13.09 -2.73 -1.84
C ALA A 139 12.52 -3.65 -0.75
N ALA A 140 12.69 -4.97 -0.87
CA ALA A 140 12.26 -5.93 0.13
C ALA A 140 13.08 -5.81 1.43
N ALA A 141 14.39 -5.61 1.32
CA ALA A 141 15.27 -5.42 2.47
C ALA A 141 14.98 -4.11 3.23
N ALA A 142 14.42 -3.11 2.53
CA ALA A 142 14.05 -1.82 3.09
C ALA A 142 12.70 -1.81 3.83
N ARG A 143 11.94 -2.91 3.88
CA ARG A 143 10.57 -2.93 4.40
C ARG A 143 10.38 -4.05 5.43
N SER A 144 9.50 -3.85 6.40
CA SER A 144 9.05 -4.95 7.24
C SER A 144 8.14 -5.89 6.44
N TRP A 145 8.15 -7.14 6.85
CA TRP A 145 7.18 -8.13 6.46
C TRP A 145 6.09 -8.14 7.52
N GLN A 146 4.85 -7.90 7.12
CA GLN A 146 3.75 -7.58 8.01
C GLN A 146 2.52 -8.41 7.66
N LEU A 147 1.70 -8.66 8.66
CA LEU A 147 0.40 -9.31 8.51
C LEU A 147 -0.63 -8.32 7.93
N VAL A 148 -1.49 -8.77 7.01
CA VAL A 148 -2.52 -7.91 6.42
C VAL A 148 -3.50 -7.38 7.47
N PRO A 149 -4.06 -6.18 7.29
CA PRO A 149 -5.01 -5.61 8.24
C PRO A 149 -6.23 -6.53 8.42
N GLY A 150 -6.57 -6.82 9.68
CA GLY A 150 -7.72 -7.65 10.04
C GLY A 150 -7.40 -9.14 10.22
N SER A 151 -6.18 -9.58 9.93
CA SER A 151 -5.70 -10.95 10.14
C SER A 151 -5.02 -11.15 11.50
N ASN A 152 -5.36 -10.38 12.53
CA ASN A 152 -4.60 -10.25 13.78
C ASN A 152 -4.80 -11.41 14.80
N ASN A 153 -4.94 -12.65 14.35
CA ASN A 153 -5.09 -13.85 15.20
C ASN A 153 -4.06 -14.92 14.84
N ALA A 154 -3.85 -15.88 15.76
CA ALA A 154 -2.84 -16.93 15.65
C ALA A 154 -3.09 -17.96 14.53
N GLN A 155 -4.28 -18.02 13.91
CA GLN A 155 -4.50 -18.88 12.75
C GLN A 155 -4.16 -18.16 11.44
N GLU A 156 -4.40 -16.86 11.41
CA GLU A 156 -4.19 -16.03 10.22
C GLU A 156 -2.71 -15.66 10.04
N ASN A 157 -1.93 -15.52 11.12
CA ASN A 157 -0.47 -15.29 11.03
C ASN A 157 0.32 -16.56 10.61
N ASP A 158 -0.29 -17.75 10.67
CA ASP A 158 0.28 -19.00 10.15
C ASP A 158 0.15 -19.13 8.62
N ASN A 159 -0.72 -18.33 8.01
CA ASN A 159 -0.96 -18.37 6.57
C ASN A 159 -0.09 -17.33 5.85
N GLU A 160 0.97 -17.79 5.17
CA GLU A 160 1.87 -16.98 4.34
C GLU A 160 1.14 -15.98 3.42
N LYS A 161 -0.04 -16.33 2.90
CA LYS A 161 -0.80 -15.45 1.99
C LYS A 161 -1.34 -14.19 2.66
N ASN A 162 -1.37 -14.18 3.99
CA ASN A 162 -1.76 -13.03 4.78
C ASN A 162 -0.56 -12.13 5.10
N TRP A 163 0.65 -12.48 4.67
CA TRP A 163 1.84 -11.69 4.90
C TRP A 163 2.30 -10.98 3.64
N CYS A 164 2.83 -9.78 3.81
CA CYS A 164 3.21 -8.91 2.72
C CYS A 164 4.17 -7.82 3.19
N TYR A 165 4.77 -7.08 2.25
CA TYR A 165 5.67 -5.99 2.61
C TYR A 165 4.91 -4.70 2.88
N THR A 166 5.36 -3.93 3.88
CA THR A 166 4.89 -2.56 4.08
C THR A 166 5.08 -1.72 2.83
N ILE A 167 4.14 -0.83 2.56
CA ILE A 167 4.19 0.07 1.40
C ILE A 167 5.24 1.18 1.60
N LEU A 168 6.01 1.52 0.55
CA LEU A 168 7.06 2.55 0.60
C LEU A 168 6.50 3.97 0.56
N VAL A 169 5.85 4.38 1.64
CA VAL A 169 5.42 5.76 1.83
C VAL A 169 6.16 6.35 3.03
N LYS A 170 6.47 7.65 2.94
CA LYS A 170 7.27 8.35 3.95
C LYS A 170 6.66 8.29 5.35
N ASP A 171 5.33 8.17 5.45
CA ASP A 171 4.60 8.05 6.72
C ASP A 171 4.94 6.76 7.50
N TYR A 172 5.48 5.75 6.81
CA TYR A 172 5.92 4.48 7.41
C TYR A 172 7.45 4.38 7.51
N MET A 173 8.20 5.45 7.21
CA MET A 173 9.66 5.42 7.31
C MET A 173 10.09 5.62 8.77
N VAL A 174 10.67 4.60 9.39
CA VAL A 174 11.08 4.58 10.81
C VAL A 174 12.57 4.85 11.00
N GLU A 175 13.38 4.44 10.03
CA GLU A 175 14.79 4.80 9.89
C GLU A 175 15.04 5.17 8.43
N GLU A 176 16.21 5.71 8.11
CA GLU A 176 16.57 6.04 6.72
C GLU A 176 16.41 4.79 5.83
N ARG A 177 15.50 4.88 4.86
CA ARG A 177 15.17 3.77 3.93
C ARG A 177 14.68 2.48 4.62
N ARG A 178 14.07 2.58 5.80
CA ARG A 178 13.45 1.46 6.52
C ARG A 178 11.97 1.77 6.75
N PHE A 179 11.08 0.97 6.16
CA PHE A 179 9.64 1.22 6.09
C PHE A 179 8.86 0.14 6.83
N ALA A 180 8.07 0.54 7.83
CA ALA A 180 7.36 -0.37 8.71
C ALA A 180 6.30 0.35 9.54
N THR A 181 5.54 -0.40 10.34
CA THR A 181 4.50 0.13 11.23
C THR A 181 4.61 -0.33 12.69
N PRO A 182 5.80 -0.21 13.32
CA PRO A 182 6.00 -0.64 14.68
C PRO A 182 5.08 0.12 15.66
N GLY A 183 4.48 -0.64 16.57
CA GLY A 183 3.55 -0.19 17.60
C GLY A 183 2.15 0.15 17.07
N LYS A 184 1.81 -0.20 15.82
CA LYS A 184 0.58 0.26 15.16
C LYS A 184 -0.04 -0.86 14.31
N ALA A 185 -1.33 -0.68 13.99
CA ALA A 185 -1.97 -1.55 13.03
C ALA A 185 -1.30 -1.46 11.65
N ASN A 186 -0.98 -2.64 11.10
CA ASN A 186 -0.38 -2.75 9.77
C ASN A 186 -1.26 -2.12 8.69
N PRO A 187 -0.68 -1.47 7.67
CA PRO A 187 -1.41 -0.94 6.53
C PRO A 187 -1.75 -2.02 5.50
N LEU A 188 -2.64 -1.71 4.56
CA LEU A 188 -2.83 -2.56 3.38
C LEU A 188 -1.54 -2.66 2.57
N CYS A 189 -1.23 -3.86 2.09
CA CYS A 189 -0.11 -4.11 1.21
C CYS A 189 -0.48 -3.97 -0.27
N GLU A 190 0.50 -3.66 -1.10
CA GLU A 190 0.30 -3.61 -2.55
C GLU A 190 0.16 -5.01 -3.16
N SER A 191 0.90 -5.99 -2.64
CA SER A 191 0.90 -7.36 -3.18
C SER A 191 -0.40 -8.12 -3.02
N VAL A 192 -1.29 -7.63 -2.15
CA VAL A 192 -2.62 -8.24 -1.93
C VAL A 192 -3.70 -7.54 -2.76
N MET A 193 -3.31 -6.62 -3.64
CA MET A 193 -4.24 -5.92 -4.52
C MET A 193 -4.66 -6.81 -5.70
N PRO A 194 -5.96 -6.81 -6.06
CA PRO A 194 -6.56 -7.88 -6.87
C PRO A 194 -6.12 -7.95 -8.33
N TYR A 195 -5.48 -6.89 -8.86
CA TYR A 195 -5.03 -6.84 -10.25
C TYR A 195 -3.52 -6.60 -10.38
N VAL A 196 -2.77 -6.71 -9.28
CA VAL A 196 -1.30 -6.55 -9.30
C VAL A 196 -0.65 -7.89 -9.59
N SER A 197 0.41 -7.87 -10.40
CA SER A 197 1.22 -9.05 -10.72
C SER A 197 2.70 -8.66 -10.79
N TYR A 198 3.58 -9.62 -10.48
CA TYR A 198 5.02 -9.39 -10.36
C TYR A 198 5.78 -10.26 -11.36
N ASN A 199 6.51 -9.63 -12.29
CA ASN A 199 7.23 -10.33 -13.37
C ASN A 199 6.36 -11.31 -14.18
N ASP A 200 5.04 -11.13 -14.19
CA ASP A 200 4.09 -11.98 -14.92
C ASP A 200 3.27 -11.12 -15.89
N GLN A 201 3.89 -10.79 -17.01
CA GLN A 201 3.25 -9.99 -18.06
C GLN A 201 2.01 -10.68 -18.63
N ALA A 202 2.04 -12.01 -18.73
CA ALA A 202 0.95 -12.80 -19.34
C ALA A 202 -0.39 -12.61 -18.62
N SER A 203 -0.35 -12.42 -17.28
CA SER A 203 -1.54 -12.19 -16.46
C SER A 203 -2.28 -10.88 -16.76
N VAL A 204 -1.62 -9.89 -17.35
CA VAL A 204 -2.14 -8.53 -17.57
C VAL A 204 -2.27 -8.14 -19.06
N LEU A 205 -2.02 -9.07 -19.99
CA LEU A 205 -2.14 -8.79 -21.42
C LEU A 205 -3.59 -8.64 -21.87
N ILE A 206 -3.83 -7.60 -22.67
CA ILE A 206 -5.11 -7.30 -23.30
C ILE A 206 -5.05 -7.76 -24.76
N LYS A 207 -5.98 -8.63 -25.13
CA LYS A 207 -6.09 -9.11 -26.51
C LYS A 207 -6.78 -8.09 -27.40
N GLY A 208 -6.25 -7.91 -28.61
CA GLY A 208 -6.91 -7.16 -29.68
C GLY A 208 -6.81 -5.64 -29.56
N ILE A 209 -5.79 -5.10 -28.89
CA ILE A 209 -5.57 -3.64 -28.85
C ILE A 209 -5.42 -3.09 -30.27
N ASP A 210 -6.23 -2.10 -30.60
CA ASP A 210 -6.03 -1.21 -31.74
C ASP A 210 -5.07 -0.10 -31.31
N TRP A 211 -3.80 -0.24 -31.69
CA TRP A 211 -2.73 0.68 -31.29
C TRP A 211 -2.92 2.08 -31.85
N ASP A 212 -3.35 2.23 -33.10
CA ASP A 212 -3.52 3.54 -33.71
C ASP A 212 -4.71 4.28 -33.07
N ALA A 213 -5.81 3.58 -32.78
CA ALA A 213 -6.95 4.18 -32.07
C ALA A 213 -6.60 4.51 -30.61
N THR A 214 -5.87 3.63 -29.91
CA THR A 214 -5.46 3.86 -28.51
C THR A 214 -4.49 5.02 -28.39
N LEU A 215 -3.53 5.16 -29.30
CA LEU A 215 -2.62 6.32 -29.30
C LEU A 215 -3.34 7.64 -29.66
N LYS A 216 -4.39 7.61 -30.50
CA LYS A 216 -5.27 8.77 -30.69
C LYS A 216 -6.02 9.16 -29.41
N VAL A 217 -6.43 8.20 -28.60
CA VAL A 217 -6.99 8.47 -27.26
C VAL A 217 -5.95 9.16 -26.38
N ALA A 218 -4.70 8.67 -26.39
CA ALA A 218 -3.59 9.28 -25.66
C ALA A 218 -3.35 10.75 -26.08
N GLU A 219 -3.24 11.01 -27.38
CA GLU A 219 -3.12 12.37 -27.94
C GLU A 219 -4.27 13.29 -27.47
N ALA A 220 -5.51 12.78 -27.53
CA ALA A 220 -6.69 13.54 -27.12
C ALA A 220 -6.76 13.80 -25.61
N GLU A 221 -6.29 12.88 -24.77
CA GLU A 221 -6.18 13.09 -23.31
C GLU A 221 -5.04 14.06 -22.99
N PHE A 222 -3.89 13.99 -23.66
CA PHE A 222 -2.78 14.94 -23.50
C PHE A 222 -3.15 16.37 -23.90
N ALA A 223 -3.90 16.56 -24.99
CA ALA A 223 -4.39 17.87 -25.42
C ALA A 223 -5.32 18.58 -24.40
N ARG A 224 -5.76 17.88 -23.34
CA ARG A 224 -6.58 18.45 -22.26
C ARG A 224 -5.75 19.08 -21.15
N GLU A 225 -4.44 18.80 -21.09
CA GLU A 225 -3.51 19.34 -20.10
C GLU A 225 -4.01 19.15 -18.65
N LEU A 226 -4.43 17.93 -18.32
CA LEU A 226 -4.92 17.56 -17.00
C LEU A 226 -3.93 16.65 -16.28
N SER A 227 -4.02 16.58 -14.96
CA SER A 227 -3.28 15.64 -14.11
C SER A 227 -3.73 14.17 -14.25
N THR A 228 -4.37 13.85 -15.36
CA THR A 228 -4.86 12.51 -15.76
C THR A 228 -4.59 12.23 -17.23
N SER A 229 -3.93 13.15 -17.93
CA SER A 229 -3.68 13.10 -19.36
C SER A 229 -2.79 11.93 -19.76
N GLU A 230 -1.91 11.49 -18.86
CA GLU A 230 -1.01 10.35 -19.02
C GLU A 230 -1.69 8.99 -18.99
N LEU A 231 -2.91 8.93 -18.45
CA LEU A 231 -3.56 7.66 -18.11
C LEU A 231 -3.68 6.68 -19.27
N PRO A 232 -3.91 7.07 -20.54
CA PRO A 232 -3.91 6.11 -21.65
C PRO A 232 -2.56 5.41 -21.87
N ILE A 233 -1.44 6.13 -21.68
CA ILE A 233 -0.10 5.54 -21.77
C ILE A 233 0.16 4.65 -20.55
N TRP A 234 -0.25 5.09 -19.36
CA TRP A 234 -0.20 4.25 -18.17
C TRP A 234 -1.03 2.97 -18.35
N ALA A 235 -2.21 3.04 -18.97
CA ALA A 235 -3.11 1.91 -19.20
C ALA A 235 -2.46 0.76 -20.00
N ILE A 236 -1.56 1.10 -20.92
CA ILE A 236 -0.90 0.14 -21.83
C ILE A 236 0.52 -0.24 -21.38
N ARG A 237 0.97 0.20 -20.20
CA ARG A 237 2.36 0.08 -19.75
C ARG A 237 2.92 -1.34 -19.71
N ASP A 238 2.05 -2.33 -19.56
CA ASP A 238 2.42 -3.74 -19.41
C ASP A 238 2.22 -4.55 -20.69
N GLN A 239 1.85 -3.91 -21.80
CA GLN A 239 1.48 -4.60 -23.03
C GLN A 239 2.69 -4.86 -23.94
N ILE A 240 2.57 -5.84 -24.82
CA ILE A 240 3.60 -6.12 -25.84
C ILE A 240 3.39 -5.16 -27.01
N ILE A 241 4.38 -4.29 -27.25
CA ILE A 241 4.34 -3.26 -28.30
C ILE A 241 5.35 -3.54 -29.39
N THR A 242 5.12 -3.01 -30.59
CA THR A 242 6.11 -3.00 -31.67
C THR A 242 7.07 -1.81 -31.52
N PRO A 243 8.24 -1.82 -32.19
CA PRO A 243 9.15 -0.67 -32.20
C PRO A 243 8.49 0.61 -32.73
N GLU A 244 7.58 0.52 -33.70
CA GLU A 244 6.87 1.68 -34.24
C GLU A 244 5.92 2.31 -33.20
N VAL A 245 5.23 1.48 -32.42
CA VAL A 245 4.40 1.93 -31.29
C VAL A 245 5.29 2.54 -30.20
N ALA A 246 6.42 1.90 -29.90
CA ALA A 246 7.40 2.38 -28.93
C ALA A 246 7.94 3.78 -29.28
N ALA A 247 8.29 4.01 -30.55
CA ALA A 247 8.74 5.30 -31.04
C ALA A 247 7.67 6.40 -30.89
N LYS A 248 6.40 6.09 -31.20
CA LYS A 248 5.28 7.04 -30.98
C LYS A 248 5.10 7.36 -29.49
N ILE A 249 5.21 6.37 -28.61
CA ILE A 249 5.12 6.55 -27.16
C ILE A 249 6.28 7.41 -26.65
N ALA A 250 7.50 7.22 -27.15
CA ALA A 250 8.66 8.05 -26.80
C ALA A 250 8.44 9.53 -27.16
N VAL A 251 7.84 9.82 -28.33
CA VAL A 251 7.48 11.18 -28.72
C VAL A 251 6.41 11.76 -27.79
N LEU A 252 5.31 11.01 -27.55
CA LEU A 252 4.27 11.45 -26.62
C LEU A 252 4.80 11.70 -25.21
N TYR A 253 5.78 10.93 -24.76
CA TYR A 253 6.43 11.15 -23.48
C TYR A 253 7.12 12.51 -23.42
N PHE A 254 8.06 12.78 -24.34
CA PHE A 254 8.84 14.02 -24.33
C PHE A 254 8.00 15.26 -24.60
N ASP A 255 6.97 15.15 -25.44
CA ASP A 255 6.06 16.26 -25.73
C ASP A 255 5.23 16.69 -24.51
N ASN A 256 5.04 15.80 -23.52
CA ASN A 256 4.05 16.00 -22.46
C ASN A 256 4.57 15.91 -21.02
N ILE A 257 5.69 15.22 -20.76
CA ILE A 257 6.16 14.96 -19.37
C ILE A 257 6.36 16.24 -18.57
N ASP A 258 6.93 17.29 -19.18
CA ASP A 258 7.18 18.56 -18.48
C ASP A 258 5.89 19.40 -18.32
N MET A 259 4.93 19.27 -19.23
CA MET A 259 3.62 19.93 -19.10
C MET A 259 2.88 19.44 -17.85
N LEU A 260 3.01 18.15 -17.49
CA LEU A 260 2.32 17.58 -16.34
C LEU A 260 2.61 18.30 -15.02
N TYR A 261 3.83 18.83 -14.83
CA TYR A 261 4.20 19.63 -13.64
C TYR A 261 3.35 20.90 -13.47
N GLY A 262 2.81 21.45 -14.55
CA GLY A 262 1.95 22.64 -14.55
C GLY A 262 0.46 22.36 -14.40
N THR A 263 0.04 21.09 -14.39
CA THR A 263 -1.39 20.73 -14.42
C THR A 263 -2.09 21.01 -13.11
N LYS A 264 -3.36 21.44 -13.20
CA LYS A 264 -4.20 21.65 -12.01
C LYS A 264 -4.70 20.31 -11.48
N THR A 265 -4.71 20.18 -10.16
CA THR A 265 -5.28 19.03 -9.46
C THR A 265 -6.71 18.74 -9.89
N PHE A 266 -6.96 17.50 -10.28
CA PHE A 266 -8.27 16.94 -10.52
C PHE A 266 -8.60 15.89 -9.44
N LEU A 267 -9.57 16.19 -8.58
CA LEU A 267 -9.87 15.42 -7.36
C LEU A 267 -8.64 15.31 -6.44
N VAL A 268 -8.09 14.11 -6.30
CA VAL A 268 -6.86 13.80 -5.54
C VAL A 268 -5.63 13.64 -6.43
N LEU A 269 -5.85 13.58 -7.75
CA LEU A 269 -4.81 13.40 -8.76
C LEU A 269 -4.23 14.76 -9.10
N ASP A 270 -2.91 14.87 -9.03
CA ASP A 270 -2.15 16.08 -9.31
C ASP A 270 -0.93 15.75 -10.17
N TRP A 271 -0.12 16.76 -10.42
CA TRP A 271 1.11 16.61 -11.20
C TRP A 271 2.03 15.52 -10.65
N ASN A 272 2.11 15.36 -9.32
CA ASN A 272 2.97 14.35 -8.68
C ASN A 272 2.53 12.94 -9.07
N HIS A 273 1.21 12.68 -9.04
CA HIS A 273 0.64 11.43 -9.55
C HIS A 273 0.96 11.25 -11.04
N ALA A 274 0.69 12.27 -11.86
CA ALA A 274 0.81 12.18 -13.31
C ALA A 274 2.24 11.91 -13.78
N VAL A 275 3.23 12.62 -13.22
CA VAL A 275 4.66 12.42 -13.51
C VAL A 275 5.11 11.02 -13.10
N TRP A 276 4.69 10.55 -11.91
CA TRP A 276 4.97 9.19 -11.46
C TRP A 276 4.41 8.15 -12.44
N HIS A 277 3.13 8.25 -12.78
CA HIS A 277 2.45 7.24 -13.60
C HIS A 277 2.99 7.22 -15.04
N LEU A 278 3.28 8.38 -15.63
CA LEU A 278 3.88 8.43 -16.96
C LEU A 278 5.29 7.83 -16.97
N SER A 279 6.10 8.13 -15.96
CA SER A 279 7.47 7.60 -15.84
C SER A 279 7.48 6.09 -15.58
N TRP A 280 6.54 5.60 -14.76
CA TRP A 280 6.32 4.17 -14.56
C TRP A 280 5.89 3.47 -15.85
N ALA A 281 5.03 4.12 -16.64
CA ALA A 281 4.60 3.56 -17.91
C ALA A 281 5.78 3.31 -18.87
N ILE A 282 6.67 4.31 -19.02
CA ILE A 282 7.88 4.18 -19.83
C ILE A 282 8.81 3.10 -19.29
N SER A 283 9.00 3.03 -17.97
CA SER A 283 9.83 2.01 -17.36
C SER A 283 9.33 0.59 -17.67
N ASN A 284 8.04 0.30 -17.46
CA ASN A 284 7.51 -1.03 -17.72
C ASN A 284 7.58 -1.41 -19.21
N LEU A 285 7.24 -0.49 -20.12
CA LEU A 285 7.32 -0.73 -21.56
C LEU A 285 8.77 -1.02 -21.99
N TYR A 286 9.74 -0.26 -21.48
CA TYR A 286 11.16 -0.49 -21.77
C TYR A 286 11.64 -1.82 -21.18
N ARG A 287 11.34 -2.10 -19.90
CA ARG A 287 11.86 -3.28 -19.19
C ARG A 287 11.31 -4.58 -19.74
N ASN A 288 10.03 -4.59 -20.14
CA ASN A 288 9.37 -5.74 -20.78
C ASN A 288 9.65 -5.84 -22.29
N GLY A 289 10.14 -4.77 -22.92
CA GLY A 289 10.42 -4.71 -24.35
C GLY A 289 11.58 -5.61 -24.80
N ASP A 290 11.52 -6.06 -26.05
CA ASP A 290 12.66 -6.66 -26.72
C ASP A 290 13.75 -5.62 -27.05
N SER A 291 14.84 -6.05 -27.68
CA SER A 291 15.96 -5.15 -28.02
C SER A 291 15.57 -4.01 -28.97
N ALA A 292 14.57 -4.20 -29.84
CA ALA A 292 14.13 -3.18 -30.77
C ALA A 292 13.24 -2.15 -30.07
N VAL A 293 12.31 -2.59 -29.22
CA VAL A 293 11.49 -1.70 -28.37
C VAL A 293 12.37 -0.90 -27.40
N LYS A 294 13.35 -1.55 -26.76
CA LYS A 294 14.30 -0.88 -25.86
C LYS A 294 15.06 0.22 -26.57
N LYS A 295 15.51 -0.03 -27.80
CA LYS A 295 16.22 0.98 -28.59
C LYS A 295 15.39 2.24 -28.80
N GLU A 296 14.10 2.10 -29.13
CA GLU A 296 13.21 3.25 -29.36
C GLU A 296 12.85 3.99 -28.06
N LEU A 297 12.75 3.28 -26.93
CA LEU A 297 12.42 3.87 -25.62
C LEU A 297 13.65 4.31 -24.81
N GLN A 298 14.88 4.04 -25.24
CA GLN A 298 16.09 4.20 -24.43
C GLN A 298 16.20 5.57 -23.76
N LEU A 299 16.05 6.65 -24.53
CA LEU A 299 16.16 8.02 -24.00
C LEU A 299 15.01 8.37 -23.06
N ALA A 300 13.79 7.95 -23.40
CA ALA A 300 12.62 8.17 -22.55
C ALA A 300 12.78 7.40 -21.23
N TYR A 301 13.36 6.20 -21.25
CA TYR A 301 13.64 5.40 -20.06
C TYR A 301 14.69 6.07 -19.18
N GLU A 302 15.81 6.52 -19.76
CA GLU A 302 16.87 7.23 -19.03
C GLU A 302 16.35 8.49 -18.33
N ASP A 303 15.42 9.22 -18.96
CA ASP A 303 14.75 10.36 -18.33
C ASP A 303 13.76 9.89 -17.26
N ALA A 304 12.88 8.93 -17.56
CA ALA A 304 11.83 8.43 -16.67
C ALA A 304 12.38 7.89 -15.35
N VAL A 305 13.53 7.21 -15.34
CA VAL A 305 14.13 6.67 -14.10
C VAL A 305 14.63 7.75 -13.14
N THR A 306 14.76 9.00 -13.59
CA THR A 306 15.16 10.16 -12.77
C THR A 306 14.00 11.02 -12.29
N ARG A 307 12.80 10.82 -12.82
CA ARG A 307 11.62 11.60 -12.43
C ARG A 307 11.13 11.37 -10.99
N PRO A 308 11.28 10.18 -10.37
CA PRO A 308 10.91 9.98 -8.97
C PRO A 308 11.57 10.97 -7.99
N GLU A 309 12.76 11.47 -8.31
CA GLU A 309 13.52 12.43 -7.51
C GLU A 309 12.84 13.81 -7.45
N THR A 310 11.98 14.12 -8.42
CA THR A 310 11.24 15.39 -8.47
C THR A 310 9.96 15.36 -7.64
N LEU A 311 9.52 14.17 -7.19
CA LEU A 311 8.23 13.97 -6.54
C LEU A 311 8.27 14.47 -5.10
N GLU A 312 7.41 15.45 -4.77
CA GLU A 312 7.24 15.95 -3.40
C GLU A 312 6.69 14.90 -2.41
N ARG A 313 5.92 13.94 -2.94
CA ARG A 313 5.28 12.85 -2.20
C ARG A 313 5.39 11.54 -2.96
N ARG A 314 5.33 10.41 -2.24
CA ARG A 314 5.35 9.04 -2.82
C ARG A 314 6.58 8.74 -3.68
N ASN A 315 7.68 9.44 -3.48
CA ASN A 315 8.93 9.21 -4.20
C ASN A 315 9.40 7.76 -4.04
N TYR A 316 9.48 7.21 -2.82
CA TYR A 316 10.02 5.85 -2.60
C TYR A 316 9.24 4.73 -3.30
N ILE A 317 7.91 4.74 -3.24
CA ILE A 317 7.10 3.78 -4.01
C ILE A 317 7.25 3.99 -5.52
N ALA A 318 7.39 5.24 -5.98
CA ALA A 318 7.68 5.50 -7.39
C ALA A 318 9.05 4.96 -7.81
N ILE A 319 10.07 5.11 -6.97
CA ILE A 319 11.40 4.51 -7.18
C ILE A 319 11.25 3.00 -7.36
N ASP A 320 10.50 2.34 -6.47
CA ASP A 320 10.29 0.90 -6.52
C ASP A 320 9.60 0.45 -7.81
N HIS A 321 8.49 1.07 -8.18
CA HIS A 321 7.79 0.77 -9.43
C HIS A 321 8.65 0.97 -10.67
N ILE A 322 9.49 2.02 -10.68
CA ILE A 322 10.25 2.44 -11.86
C ILE A 322 11.60 1.73 -11.96
N ARG A 323 12.26 1.39 -10.85
CA ARG A 323 13.67 0.95 -10.84
C ARG A 323 13.96 -0.38 -10.15
N ASN A 324 13.02 -0.96 -9.41
CA ASN A 324 13.29 -2.24 -8.74
C ASN A 324 13.50 -3.38 -9.74
N ASP A 325 14.20 -4.45 -9.38
CA ASP A 325 14.48 -5.58 -10.27
C ASP A 325 13.22 -6.33 -10.70
N VAL A 326 12.22 -6.36 -9.80
CA VAL A 326 10.89 -6.90 -10.09
C VAL A 326 10.05 -5.84 -10.81
N VAL A 327 9.43 -6.22 -11.92
CA VAL A 327 8.48 -5.37 -12.64
C VAL A 327 7.11 -5.56 -11.99
N VAL A 328 6.57 -4.49 -11.40
CA VAL A 328 5.19 -4.45 -10.90
C VAL A 328 4.27 -4.12 -12.05
N MET A 329 3.28 -4.96 -12.30
CA MET A 329 2.37 -4.89 -13.44
C MET A 329 0.90 -4.92 -12.99
N GLY A 330 0.01 -4.43 -13.84
CA GLY A 330 -1.43 -4.42 -13.58
C GLY A 330 -1.86 -3.34 -12.59
N ASP A 331 -3.17 -3.26 -12.33
CA ASP A 331 -3.77 -2.08 -11.71
C ASP A 331 -3.88 -2.21 -10.18
N ILE A 332 -3.33 -1.22 -9.48
CA ILE A 332 -3.27 -1.16 -8.01
C ILE A 332 -4.67 -1.24 -7.37
N HIS A 333 -5.70 -0.64 -7.98
CA HIS A 333 -7.03 -0.64 -7.37
C HIS A 333 -8.16 -0.67 -8.40
N THR A 334 -9.34 -1.12 -7.97
CA THR A 334 -10.53 -1.29 -8.83
C THR A 334 -10.90 -0.02 -9.59
N ALA A 335 -10.81 1.17 -8.97
CA ALA A 335 -11.11 2.42 -9.67
C ALA A 335 -10.15 2.71 -10.85
N ALA A 336 -8.87 2.34 -10.73
CA ALA A 336 -7.90 2.46 -11.82
C ALA A 336 -8.22 1.42 -12.90
N HIS A 337 -8.43 0.16 -12.50
CA HIS A 337 -8.78 -0.93 -13.41
C HIS A 337 -10.02 -0.61 -14.27
N THR A 338 -11.07 -0.08 -13.65
CA THR A 338 -12.28 0.36 -14.39
C THR A 338 -12.01 1.56 -15.29
N ARG A 339 -11.14 2.50 -14.88
CA ARG A 339 -10.82 3.65 -15.72
C ARG A 339 -10.00 3.27 -16.94
N MET A 340 -9.07 2.32 -16.85
CA MET A 340 -8.21 1.91 -17.96
C MET A 340 -9.01 1.27 -19.10
N LYS A 341 -10.04 0.51 -18.77
CA LYS A 341 -11.02 -0.03 -19.71
C LYS A 341 -11.68 1.03 -20.60
N GLN A 342 -11.78 2.28 -20.13
CA GLN A 342 -12.37 3.41 -20.86
C GLN A 342 -11.36 4.23 -21.66
N LEU A 343 -10.10 3.80 -21.72
CA LEU A 343 -9.01 4.53 -22.38
C LEU A 343 -8.26 3.68 -23.42
N ILE A 344 -8.47 2.36 -23.42
CA ILE A 344 -7.87 1.43 -24.37
C ILE A 344 -8.93 1.00 -25.38
N VAL A 345 -8.57 1.03 -26.67
CA VAL A 345 -9.41 0.56 -27.76
C VAL A 345 -9.02 -0.88 -28.10
N ALA A 346 -9.95 -1.82 -27.91
CA ALA A 346 -9.75 -3.24 -28.20
C ALA A 346 -11.03 -3.84 -28.83
N PRO A 347 -11.22 -3.70 -30.15
CA PRO A 347 -12.41 -4.17 -30.84
C PRO A 347 -12.63 -5.68 -30.65
N GLY A 348 -13.87 -6.06 -30.31
CA GLY A 348 -14.25 -7.44 -30.00
C GLY A 348 -14.05 -7.87 -28.56
N ASN A 349 -13.42 -7.03 -27.73
CA ASN A 349 -13.33 -7.23 -26.29
C ASN A 349 -14.35 -6.33 -25.57
N PRO A 350 -15.48 -6.86 -25.04
CA PRO A 350 -16.59 -6.04 -24.53
C PRO A 350 -16.24 -5.23 -23.28
N ASP A 351 -15.12 -5.54 -22.62
CA ASP A 351 -14.64 -4.83 -21.46
C ASP A 351 -13.99 -3.48 -21.80
N TYR A 352 -13.66 -3.23 -23.06
CA TYR A 352 -12.88 -2.07 -23.52
C TYR A 352 -13.63 -1.23 -24.56
N LEU A 353 -13.08 -0.09 -24.95
CA LEU A 353 -13.64 0.71 -26.05
C LEU A 353 -13.55 -0.06 -27.37
N GLN A 354 -14.58 0.06 -28.22
CA GLN A 354 -14.58 -0.61 -29.53
C GLN A 354 -14.03 0.29 -30.64
N SER A 355 -13.95 1.60 -30.40
CA SER A 355 -13.39 2.55 -31.36
C SER A 355 -12.93 3.85 -30.69
N PHE A 356 -12.21 4.68 -31.45
CA PHE A 356 -11.92 6.06 -31.04
C PHE A 356 -13.20 6.91 -30.97
N GLU A 357 -14.21 6.63 -31.80
CA GLU A 357 -15.49 7.33 -31.77
C GLU A 357 -16.25 7.06 -30.45
N ASP A 358 -16.17 5.83 -29.91
CA ASP A 358 -16.72 5.50 -28.60
C ASP A 358 -16.07 6.33 -27.49
N TYR A 359 -14.76 6.55 -27.56
CA TYR A 359 -14.06 7.45 -26.65
C TYR A 359 -14.61 8.87 -26.77
N GLN A 360 -14.75 9.40 -27.98
CA GLN A 360 -15.26 10.76 -28.20
C GLN A 360 -16.70 10.94 -27.68
N ASN A 361 -17.56 9.93 -27.89
CA ASN A 361 -18.94 9.96 -27.43
C ASN A 361 -19.07 9.88 -25.90
N ASN A 362 -18.13 9.19 -25.25
CA ASN A 362 -18.09 9.03 -23.79
C ASN A 362 -17.17 10.03 -23.08
N ALA A 363 -16.44 10.87 -23.84
CA ALA A 363 -15.52 11.86 -23.31
C ALA A 363 -16.32 12.84 -22.44
N ARG A 364 -16.00 12.87 -21.14
CA ARG A 364 -16.67 13.75 -20.19
C ARG A 364 -16.43 15.19 -20.61
N SER A 365 -17.52 15.95 -20.80
CA SER A 365 -17.40 17.39 -21.02
C SER A 365 -16.63 18.07 -19.87
N LEU A 366 -15.93 19.16 -20.16
CA LEU A 366 -15.27 20.00 -19.14
C LEU A 366 -16.23 20.44 -18.03
N PHE A 367 -17.52 20.58 -18.34
CA PHE A 367 -18.57 20.88 -17.37
C PHE A 367 -18.80 19.70 -16.41
N THR A 368 -18.94 18.49 -16.94
CA THR A 368 -19.11 17.26 -16.14
C THR A 368 -17.92 17.05 -15.19
N LEU A 369 -16.70 17.30 -15.65
CA LEU A 369 -15.48 17.18 -14.84
C LEU A 369 -15.45 18.19 -13.68
N LYS A 370 -15.85 19.45 -13.93
CA LYS A 370 -15.96 20.48 -12.89
C LYS A 370 -16.99 20.11 -11.82
N THR A 371 -18.14 19.58 -12.22
CA THR A 371 -19.21 19.17 -11.29
C THR A 371 -18.75 18.03 -10.38
N VAL A 372 -18.06 17.01 -10.93
CA VAL A 372 -17.50 15.91 -10.13
C VAL A 372 -16.47 16.43 -9.12
N HIS A 373 -15.61 17.37 -9.53
CA HIS A 373 -14.62 17.98 -8.62
C HIS A 373 -15.26 18.78 -7.48
N VAL A 374 -16.32 19.53 -7.76
CA VAL A 374 -17.07 20.29 -6.74
C VAL A 374 -17.75 19.35 -5.74
N VAL A 375 -18.43 18.30 -6.22
CA VAL A 375 -19.10 17.31 -5.36
C VAL A 375 -18.08 16.60 -4.46
N TYR A 376 -16.92 16.21 -5.01
CA TYR A 376 -15.86 15.59 -4.21
C TYR A 376 -15.32 16.53 -3.13
N LYS A 377 -15.02 17.80 -3.47
CA LYS A 377 -14.56 18.79 -2.49
C LYS A 377 -15.59 19.06 -1.38
N LEU A 378 -16.88 19.05 -1.72
CA LEU A 378 -17.94 19.17 -0.71
C LEU A 378 -17.96 17.95 0.20
N LYS A 379 -17.87 16.75 -0.35
CA LYS A 379 -17.82 15.50 0.43
C LYS A 379 -16.64 15.48 1.40
N THR A 380 -15.42 15.77 0.93
CA THR A 380 -14.22 15.76 1.78
C THR A 380 -14.25 16.87 2.84
N PHE A 381 -14.84 18.04 2.55
CA PHE A 381 -15.03 19.10 3.53
C PHE A 381 -15.98 18.67 4.66
N PHE A 382 -17.09 17.99 4.34
CA PHE A 382 -18.03 17.52 5.36
C PHE A 382 -17.48 16.32 6.15
N GLU A 383 -16.71 15.42 5.54
CA GLU A 383 -16.03 14.31 6.24
C GLU A 383 -14.92 14.78 7.20
N ALA A 384 -14.43 16.02 7.08
CA ALA A 384 -13.44 16.60 8.00
C ALA A 384 -14.06 17.45 9.13
N LEU A 385 -15.38 17.72 9.08
CA LEU A 385 -16.13 18.58 10.01
C LEU A 385 -16.98 17.79 11.01
N PHE A 386 -17.19 16.51 10.74
CA PHE A 386 -17.85 15.52 11.60
C PHE A 386 -16.89 14.36 11.83
#